data_AF-A0A7C2M205-F1
#
_entry.id   AF-A0A7C2M205-F1
#
_cell.length_a   1.000
_cell.length_b   1.000
_cell.length_c   1.000
_cell.angle_alpha   90.00
_cell.angle_beta   90.00
_cell.angle_gamma   90.00
#
_symmetry.space_group_name_H-M   'P 1'
#
loop_
_entity.id
_entity.type
_entity.pdbx_description
1 polymer ?
#
loop_
_entity_poly.entity_id
_entity_poly.type
_entity_poly.pdbx_seq_one_letter_code
_entity_poly.pdbx_strand_id
1 'polypeptide(L)'
;MKLNKQTYYTIILLLLLIVSQIFILSGLAQQLQISSNTQPQAIDYLQRAVNKMQEALDTYQGANYPGRKLWIEAIDYAQKALYIDPNFIEANYYLALMYQYTNWYYREAEQWKKYLDLIKGTDLTSTSLQVQQNLAHAYYRLGSNSYQKGDYEQSLTYFLNSIKEYPDLMDSNYWAARVFYETDDLEKSLFYWERVLNLDPNYPRAQYFYDKIQASIKYGKQAYNLYEQGYNYYEKKNFNPAIDSYREAIHLNPRFAEAYYWLARVYFETGDYQQAIQNYRKVLEIEPDNAKAEYWLKESQRQLGTK
;
A
#
# COMPACT_ATOMS: atom_id res chain seq x y z
N MET A 1 -5.10 30.34 11.03
CA MET A 1 -5.88 29.10 10.85
C MET A 1 -4.88 27.94 10.80
N LYS A 2 -4.73 27.17 11.89
CA LYS A 2 -3.75 26.07 11.95
C LYS A 2 -4.30 24.88 11.17
N LEU A 3 -3.69 24.54 10.05
CA LEU A 3 -3.99 23.31 9.30
C LEU A 3 -3.68 22.10 10.20
N ASN A 4 -4.58 21.11 10.19
CA ASN A 4 -4.40 19.84 10.89
C ASN A 4 -3.18 19.10 10.30
N LYS A 5 -2.32 18.54 11.15
CA LYS A 5 -1.13 17.76 10.76
C LYS A 5 -1.48 16.72 9.68
N GLN A 6 -2.64 16.09 9.76
CA GLN A 6 -3.09 15.08 8.79
C GLN A 6 -3.27 15.63 7.36
N THR A 7 -3.78 16.86 7.22
CA THR A 7 -3.93 17.57 5.95
C THR A 7 -2.59 18.03 5.40
N TYR A 8 -1.65 18.36 6.29
CA TYR A 8 -0.26 18.70 5.94
C TYR A 8 0.47 17.49 5.32
N TYR A 9 0.28 16.28 5.87
CA TYR A 9 0.89 15.06 5.33
C TYR A 9 0.29 14.59 3.99
N THR A 10 -1.02 14.78 3.77
CA THR A 10 -1.64 14.43 2.46
C THR A 10 -1.19 15.38 1.35
N ILE A 11 -1.02 16.66 1.68
CA ILE A 11 -0.54 17.68 0.74
C ILE A 11 0.96 17.47 0.43
N ILE A 12 1.78 17.07 1.42
CA ILE A 12 3.21 16.77 1.20
C ILE A 12 3.41 15.46 0.42
N LEU A 13 2.58 14.43 0.60
CA LEU A 13 2.65 13.19 -0.21
C LEU A 13 2.24 13.40 -1.68
N LEU A 14 1.21 14.22 -1.92
CA LEU A 14 0.84 14.64 -3.28
C LEU A 14 1.92 15.55 -3.89
N LEU A 15 2.51 16.47 -3.12
CA LEU A 15 3.59 17.32 -3.60
C LEU A 15 4.89 16.57 -3.86
N LEU A 16 5.25 15.52 -3.10
CA LEU A 16 6.46 14.74 -3.36
C LEU A 16 6.33 13.79 -4.57
N LEU A 17 5.12 13.28 -4.84
CA LEU A 17 4.81 12.56 -6.08
C LEU A 17 4.76 13.50 -7.29
N ILE A 18 4.29 14.73 -7.10
CA ILE A 18 4.28 15.75 -8.17
C ILE A 18 5.69 16.28 -8.41
N VAL A 19 6.52 16.49 -7.39
CA VAL A 19 7.90 17.00 -7.54
C VAL A 19 8.85 15.95 -8.15
N SER A 20 8.63 14.66 -7.90
CA SER A 20 9.33 13.60 -8.64
C SER A 20 8.82 13.42 -10.07
N GLN A 21 7.56 13.72 -10.37
CA GLN A 21 7.02 13.76 -11.74
C GLN A 21 7.41 15.03 -12.52
N ILE A 22 7.64 16.17 -11.85
CA ILE A 22 8.03 17.44 -12.49
C ILE A 22 9.44 17.37 -13.08
N PHE A 23 10.39 16.71 -12.41
CA PHE A 23 11.74 16.53 -12.96
C PHE A 23 11.81 15.55 -14.13
N ILE A 24 10.79 14.69 -14.27
CA ILE A 24 10.67 13.76 -15.39
C ILE A 24 10.24 14.52 -16.66
N LEU A 25 9.38 15.52 -16.59
CA LEU A 25 8.79 16.13 -17.81
C LEU A 25 9.61 17.23 -18.49
N SER A 26 10.51 17.94 -17.80
CA SER A 26 11.27 19.05 -18.42
C SER A 26 12.44 18.59 -19.30
N GLY A 27 12.86 17.32 -19.20
CA GLY A 27 13.91 16.72 -20.04
C GLY A 27 13.41 15.66 -21.05
N LEU A 28 12.17 15.17 -20.89
CA LEU A 28 11.67 14.00 -21.61
C LEU A 28 11.27 14.25 -23.07
N ALA A 29 10.97 15.48 -23.47
CA ALA A 29 10.64 15.76 -24.87
C ALA A 29 11.85 15.59 -25.81
N GLN A 30 13.08 15.48 -25.28
CA GLN A 30 14.30 15.44 -26.11
C GLN A 30 15.13 14.15 -26.02
N GLN A 31 14.82 13.17 -25.17
CA GLN A 31 15.74 12.02 -24.98
C GLN A 31 15.16 10.60 -24.97
N LEU A 32 13.86 10.38 -25.19
CA LEU A 32 13.31 9.03 -25.43
C LEU A 32 12.44 9.03 -26.69
N GLN A 33 13.05 9.25 -27.86
CA GLN A 33 12.50 8.72 -29.12
C GLN A 33 12.84 7.23 -29.16
N ILE A 34 11.92 6.40 -28.69
CA ILE A 34 12.10 4.96 -28.61
C ILE A 34 11.84 4.30 -29.99
N SER A 35 11.15 4.98 -30.91
CA SER A 35 10.83 4.44 -32.23
C SER A 35 11.44 5.27 -33.37
N SER A 36 12.48 4.74 -34.00
CA SER A 36 13.11 5.33 -35.19
C SER A 36 12.25 5.27 -36.47
N ASN A 37 11.09 4.59 -36.42
CA ASN A 37 10.26 4.30 -37.60
C ASN A 37 8.83 4.85 -37.52
N THR A 38 8.43 5.53 -36.44
CA THR A 38 7.06 6.05 -36.32
C THR A 38 6.85 7.29 -37.19
N GLN A 39 5.68 7.36 -37.83
CA GLN A 39 5.37 8.45 -38.75
C GLN A 39 5.36 9.81 -38.03
N PRO A 40 5.94 10.88 -38.62
CA PRO A 40 6.00 12.21 -38.00
C PRO A 40 4.64 12.74 -37.53
N GLN A 41 3.56 12.38 -38.25
CA GLN A 41 2.20 12.77 -37.88
C GLN A 41 1.72 12.14 -36.57
N ALA A 42 2.08 10.87 -36.30
CA ALA A 42 1.75 10.21 -35.04
C ALA A 42 2.51 10.86 -33.87
N ILE A 43 3.78 11.24 -34.11
CA ILE A 43 4.61 11.96 -33.14
C ILE A 43 4.00 13.32 -32.79
N ASP A 44 3.56 14.10 -33.78
CA ASP A 44 2.88 15.39 -33.56
C ASP A 44 1.60 15.22 -32.73
N TYR A 45 0.78 14.22 -33.04
CA TYR A 45 -0.41 13.93 -32.24
C TYR A 45 -0.07 13.55 -30.81
N LEU A 46 0.95 12.71 -30.59
CA LEU A 46 1.37 12.38 -29.24
C LEU A 46 1.85 13.62 -28.47
N GLN A 47 2.64 14.50 -29.10
CA GLN A 47 3.10 15.72 -28.46
C GLN A 47 1.92 16.61 -28.03
N ARG A 48 0.91 16.76 -28.89
CA ARG A 48 -0.33 17.49 -28.54
C ARG A 48 -1.07 16.82 -27.39
N ALA A 49 -1.14 15.50 -27.38
CA ALA A 49 -1.78 14.73 -26.32
C ALA A 49 -1.11 14.96 -24.96
N VAL A 50 0.23 14.87 -24.91
CA VAL A 50 1.02 15.09 -23.69
C VAL A 50 0.89 16.54 -23.22
N ASN A 51 0.95 17.52 -24.13
CA ASN A 51 0.75 18.92 -23.78
C ASN A 51 -0.63 19.16 -23.14
N LYS A 52 -1.68 18.54 -23.68
CA LYS A 52 -3.05 18.65 -23.14
C LYS A 52 -3.22 17.94 -21.81
N MET A 53 -2.59 16.78 -21.63
CA MET A 53 -2.53 16.11 -20.35
C MET A 53 -1.85 17.00 -19.30
N GLN A 54 -0.71 17.61 -19.62
CA GLN A 54 -0.01 18.50 -18.70
C GLN A 54 -0.85 19.74 -18.36
N GLU A 55 -1.44 20.38 -19.36
CA GLU A 55 -2.38 21.49 -19.17
C GLU A 55 -3.53 21.09 -18.24
N ALA A 56 -4.05 19.87 -18.36
CA ALA A 56 -5.10 19.35 -17.49
C ALA A 56 -4.61 19.19 -16.04
N LEU A 57 -3.41 18.64 -15.83
CA LEU A 57 -2.81 18.46 -14.51
C LEU A 57 -2.53 19.80 -13.81
N ASP A 58 -2.11 20.82 -14.56
CA ASP A 58 -1.83 22.15 -14.03
C ASP A 58 -3.11 22.95 -13.74
N THR A 59 -4.15 22.75 -14.56
CA THR A 59 -5.40 23.52 -14.50
C THR A 59 -6.41 22.94 -13.51
N TYR A 60 -6.55 21.61 -13.49
CA TYR A 60 -7.63 20.95 -12.75
C TYR A 60 -7.19 20.59 -11.34
N GLN A 61 -7.75 21.29 -10.36
CA GLN A 61 -7.69 20.90 -8.96
C GLN A 61 -8.68 19.77 -8.66
N GLY A 62 -8.30 18.85 -7.78
CA GLY A 62 -9.16 17.77 -7.30
C GLY A 62 -9.27 16.58 -8.25
N ALA A 63 -10.42 15.91 -8.28
CA ALA A 63 -10.61 14.68 -9.02
C ALA A 63 -10.61 14.89 -10.54
N ASN A 64 -9.82 14.08 -11.24
CA ASN A 64 -9.75 14.02 -12.69
C ASN A 64 -10.75 12.98 -13.23
N TYR A 65 -11.45 13.35 -14.29
CA TYR A 65 -12.42 12.49 -14.95
C TYR A 65 -12.42 12.75 -16.48
N PRO A 66 -12.78 11.74 -17.28
CA PRO A 66 -12.54 11.76 -18.73
C PRO A 66 -13.40 12.77 -19.47
N GLY A 67 -14.53 13.19 -18.90
CA GLY A 67 -15.42 14.18 -19.48
C GLY A 67 -14.94 15.63 -19.39
N ARG A 68 -13.80 15.91 -18.74
CA ARG A 68 -13.25 17.28 -18.72
C ARG A 68 -12.57 17.59 -20.05
N LYS A 69 -12.79 18.80 -20.57
CA LYS A 69 -12.34 19.24 -21.89
C LYS A 69 -10.88 18.88 -22.20
N LEU A 70 -9.94 19.23 -21.31
CA LEU A 70 -8.51 18.98 -21.56
C LEU A 70 -8.17 17.47 -21.57
N TRP A 71 -8.84 16.66 -20.76
CA TRP A 71 -8.68 15.20 -20.77
C TRP A 71 -9.29 14.57 -22.03
N ILE A 72 -10.43 15.07 -22.51
CA ILE A 72 -11.01 14.66 -23.80
C ILE A 72 -10.01 14.94 -24.93
N GLU A 73 -9.49 16.17 -25.00
CA GLU A 73 -8.52 16.57 -26.02
C GLU A 73 -7.23 15.74 -25.96
N ALA A 74 -6.69 15.51 -24.76
CA ALA A 74 -5.50 14.69 -24.56
C ALA A 74 -5.71 13.24 -25.05
N ILE A 75 -6.80 12.60 -24.62
CA ILE A 75 -7.13 11.22 -24.99
C ILE A 75 -7.41 11.11 -26.49
N ASP A 76 -8.14 12.05 -27.09
CA ASP A 76 -8.41 12.07 -28.53
C ASP A 76 -7.12 12.16 -29.36
N TYR A 77 -6.20 13.04 -28.98
CA TYR A 77 -4.90 13.14 -29.67
C TYR A 77 -4.06 11.88 -29.51
N ALA A 78 -4.01 11.28 -28.31
CA ALA A 78 -3.28 10.02 -28.11
C ALA A 78 -3.89 8.88 -28.94
N GLN A 79 -5.22 8.79 -29.04
CA GLN A 79 -5.91 7.82 -29.88
C GLN A 79 -5.65 8.05 -31.37
N LYS A 80 -5.57 9.31 -31.83
CA LYS A 80 -5.17 9.64 -33.22
C LYS A 80 -3.74 9.23 -33.54
N ALA A 81 -2.82 9.38 -32.59
CA ALA A 81 -1.46 8.87 -32.75
C ALA A 81 -1.46 7.33 -32.95
N LEU A 82 -2.22 6.61 -32.11
CA LEU A 82 -2.34 5.15 -32.19
C LEU A 82 -3.16 4.65 -33.38
N TYR A 83 -4.04 5.47 -33.96
CA TYR A 83 -4.71 5.16 -35.21
C TYR A 83 -3.72 5.10 -36.38
N ILE A 84 -2.73 5.99 -36.38
CA ILE A 84 -1.67 6.04 -37.40
C ILE A 84 -0.64 4.94 -37.17
N ASP A 85 -0.22 4.74 -35.92
CA ASP A 85 0.73 3.71 -35.53
C ASP A 85 0.25 2.98 -34.25
N PRO A 86 -0.46 1.85 -34.39
CA PRO A 86 -0.96 1.08 -33.25
C PRO A 86 0.13 0.50 -32.33
N ASN A 87 1.37 0.42 -32.81
CA ASN A 87 2.50 -0.14 -32.08
C ASN A 87 3.44 0.96 -31.53
N PHE A 88 3.04 2.23 -31.60
CA PHE A 88 3.78 3.34 -31.04
C PHE A 88 3.86 3.23 -29.51
N ILE A 89 5.02 2.82 -29.00
CA ILE A 89 5.23 2.43 -27.59
C ILE A 89 4.90 3.59 -26.65
N GLU A 90 5.41 4.78 -26.93
CA GLU A 90 5.23 5.97 -26.12
C GLU A 90 3.77 6.42 -26.08
N ALA A 91 3.05 6.33 -27.21
CA ALA A 91 1.64 6.67 -27.24
C ALA A 91 0.77 5.70 -26.42
N ASN A 92 1.10 4.40 -26.42
CA ASN A 92 0.44 3.42 -25.56
C ASN A 92 0.70 3.71 -24.07
N TYR A 93 1.94 4.08 -23.71
CA TYR A 93 2.30 4.48 -22.35
C TYR A 93 1.51 5.71 -21.88
N TYR A 94 1.52 6.80 -22.66
CA TYR A 94 0.83 8.03 -22.27
C TYR A 94 -0.69 7.88 -22.27
N LEU A 95 -1.26 7.10 -23.19
CA LEU A 95 -2.70 6.82 -23.16
C LEU A 95 -3.09 6.03 -21.90
N ALA A 96 -2.27 5.08 -21.46
CA ALA A 96 -2.47 4.38 -20.20
C ALA A 96 -2.45 5.34 -19.00
N LEU A 97 -1.49 6.29 -18.96
CA LEU A 97 -1.45 7.34 -17.94
C LEU A 97 -2.72 8.21 -17.95
N MET A 98 -3.20 8.63 -19.12
CA MET A 98 -4.42 9.43 -19.23
C MET A 98 -5.64 8.66 -18.69
N TYR A 99 -5.76 7.38 -19.02
CA TYR A 99 -6.82 6.52 -18.47
C TYR A 99 -6.68 6.33 -16.96
N GLN A 100 -5.47 6.25 -16.43
CA GLN A 100 -5.18 6.23 -15.00
C GLN A 100 -5.67 7.52 -14.33
N TYR A 101 -5.23 8.69 -14.79
CA TYR A 101 -5.60 9.96 -14.17
C TYR A 101 -7.11 10.19 -14.21
N THR A 102 -7.78 9.67 -15.25
CA THR A 102 -9.23 9.81 -15.44
C THR A 102 -10.06 8.66 -14.85
N ASN A 103 -9.45 7.71 -14.14
CA ASN A 103 -10.12 6.56 -13.51
C ASN A 103 -10.85 5.61 -14.49
N TRP A 104 -10.35 5.48 -15.71
CA TRP A 104 -10.84 4.52 -16.71
C TRP A 104 -10.15 3.15 -16.56
N TYR A 105 -10.37 2.49 -15.42
CA TYR A 105 -9.62 1.29 -14.99
C TYR A 105 -9.54 0.14 -16.00
N TYR A 106 -10.62 -0.13 -16.75
CA TYR A 106 -10.62 -1.20 -17.75
C TYR A 106 -9.70 -0.86 -18.93
N ARG A 107 -9.91 0.32 -19.53
CA ARG A 107 -9.11 0.80 -20.65
C ARG A 107 -7.65 0.98 -20.24
N GLU A 108 -7.42 1.47 -19.03
CA GLU A 108 -6.10 1.61 -18.44
C GLU A 108 -5.34 0.28 -18.42
N ALA A 109 -5.95 -0.78 -17.89
CA ALA A 109 -5.33 -2.10 -17.83
C ALA A 109 -5.05 -2.68 -19.23
N GLU A 110 -5.93 -2.47 -20.20
CA GLU A 110 -5.69 -2.88 -21.59
C GLU A 110 -4.48 -2.17 -22.19
N GLN A 111 -4.35 -0.86 -21.97
CA GLN A 111 -3.23 -0.09 -22.51
C GLN A 111 -1.91 -0.45 -21.83
N TRP A 112 -1.91 -0.70 -20.51
CA TRP A 112 -0.70 -1.17 -19.83
C TRP A 112 -0.24 -2.53 -20.36
N LYS A 113 -1.16 -3.46 -20.61
CA LYS A 113 -0.82 -4.76 -21.22
C LYS A 113 -0.23 -4.57 -22.61
N LYS A 114 -0.84 -3.74 -23.45
CA LYS A 114 -0.34 -3.44 -24.80
C LYS A 114 1.06 -2.81 -24.75
N TYR A 115 1.30 -1.84 -23.87
CA TYR A 115 2.63 -1.26 -23.65
C TYR A 115 3.67 -2.31 -23.27
N LEU A 116 3.35 -3.17 -22.28
CA LEU A 116 4.24 -4.24 -21.83
C LEU A 116 4.54 -5.27 -22.93
N ASP A 117 3.56 -5.61 -23.77
CA ASP A 117 3.75 -6.55 -24.87
C ASP A 117 4.65 -5.98 -25.97
N LEU A 118 4.49 -4.69 -26.28
CA LEU A 118 5.32 -4.02 -27.28
C LEU A 118 6.78 -3.93 -26.84
N ILE A 119 7.02 -3.53 -25.59
CA ILE A 119 8.38 -3.27 -25.11
C ILE A 119 9.18 -4.56 -24.84
N LYS A 120 8.51 -5.67 -24.49
CA LYS A 120 9.15 -7.00 -24.36
C LYS A 120 9.82 -7.46 -25.66
N GLY A 121 9.32 -7.00 -26.82
CA GLY A 121 9.89 -7.31 -28.13
C GLY A 121 11.09 -6.44 -28.52
N THR A 122 11.62 -5.62 -27.61
CA THR A 122 12.69 -4.65 -27.89
C THR A 122 13.92 -4.89 -27.01
N ASP A 123 15.09 -4.45 -27.47
CA ASP A 123 16.34 -4.51 -26.69
C ASP A 123 16.38 -3.45 -25.56
N LEU A 124 15.34 -2.63 -25.41
CA LEU A 124 15.34 -1.43 -24.58
C LEU A 124 15.20 -1.72 -23.09
N THR A 125 14.67 -2.89 -22.75
CA THR A 125 14.34 -3.27 -21.36
C THR A 125 15.53 -3.18 -20.41
N SER A 126 16.76 -3.35 -20.91
CA SER A 126 18.00 -3.27 -20.13
C SER A 126 18.76 -1.94 -20.24
N THR A 127 18.28 -0.99 -21.05
CA THR A 127 19.13 0.10 -21.57
C THR A 127 18.99 1.44 -20.83
N SER A 128 17.92 1.63 -20.07
CA SER A 128 17.60 2.92 -19.46
C SER A 128 16.86 2.75 -18.13
N LEU A 129 17.31 3.49 -17.11
CA LEU A 129 16.64 3.58 -15.81
C LEU A 129 15.19 4.05 -15.96
N GLN A 130 14.92 5.00 -16.86
CA GLN A 130 13.56 5.50 -17.09
C GLN A 130 12.65 4.41 -17.68
N VAL A 131 13.18 3.57 -18.57
CA VAL A 131 12.44 2.44 -19.14
C VAL A 131 12.11 1.42 -18.05
N GLN A 132 13.08 1.09 -17.20
CA GLN A 132 12.90 0.21 -16.04
C GLN A 132 11.81 0.75 -15.09
N GLN A 133 11.86 2.05 -14.77
CA GLN A 133 10.83 2.70 -13.94
C GLN A 133 9.45 2.65 -14.60
N ASN A 134 9.36 2.89 -15.90
CA ASN A 134 8.10 2.84 -16.64
C ASN A 134 7.50 1.43 -16.69
N LEU A 135 8.34 0.42 -16.92
CA LEU A 135 7.96 -0.99 -16.86
C LEU A 135 7.47 -1.38 -15.48
N ALA A 136 8.23 -1.02 -14.44
CA ALA A 136 7.86 -1.28 -13.06
C ALA A 136 6.52 -0.63 -12.71
N HIS A 137 6.30 0.61 -13.13
CA HIS A 137 5.02 1.29 -12.92
C HIS A 137 3.86 0.59 -13.63
N ALA A 138 4.01 0.20 -14.91
CA ALA A 138 2.97 -0.52 -15.64
C ALA A 138 2.58 -1.84 -14.96
N TYR A 139 3.59 -2.63 -14.55
CA TYR A 139 3.36 -3.85 -13.78
C TYR A 139 2.68 -3.57 -12.43
N TYR A 140 3.12 -2.56 -11.69
CA TYR A 140 2.48 -2.15 -10.43
C TYR A 140 1.00 -1.84 -10.62
N ARG A 141 0.63 -1.07 -11.65
CA ARG A 141 -0.76 -0.69 -11.91
C ARG A 141 -1.63 -1.90 -12.24
N LEU A 142 -1.13 -2.83 -13.04
CA LEU A 142 -1.82 -4.09 -13.31
C LEU A 142 -1.97 -4.95 -12.05
N GLY A 143 -0.91 -5.05 -11.23
CA GLY A 143 -0.95 -5.75 -9.95
C GLY A 143 -1.99 -5.18 -8.99
N SER A 144 -2.06 -3.85 -8.89
CA SER A 144 -3.08 -3.15 -8.09
C SER A 144 -4.50 -3.45 -8.59
N ASN A 145 -4.71 -3.47 -9.91
CA ASN A 145 -5.98 -3.82 -10.51
C ASN A 145 -6.41 -5.26 -10.20
N SER A 146 -5.49 -6.23 -10.28
CA SER A 146 -5.76 -7.64 -9.93
C SER A 146 -6.02 -7.81 -8.43
N TYR A 147 -5.27 -7.10 -7.58
CA TYR A 147 -5.46 -7.11 -6.13
C TYR A 147 -6.88 -6.64 -5.75
N GLN A 148 -7.37 -5.55 -6.37
CA GLN A 148 -8.73 -5.04 -6.12
C GLN A 148 -9.82 -6.03 -6.52
N LYS A 149 -9.54 -6.94 -7.45
CA LYS A 149 -10.45 -8.02 -7.85
C LYS A 149 -10.35 -9.27 -6.95
N GLY A 150 -9.44 -9.26 -5.97
CA GLY A 150 -9.14 -10.42 -5.13
C GLY A 150 -8.27 -11.49 -5.79
N ASP A 151 -7.72 -11.21 -6.98
CA ASP A 151 -6.83 -12.13 -7.68
C ASP A 151 -5.39 -11.95 -7.15
N TYR A 152 -5.12 -12.57 -6.00
CA TYR A 152 -3.84 -12.45 -5.31
C TYR A 152 -2.68 -13.05 -6.09
N GLU A 153 -2.88 -14.18 -6.77
CA GLU A 153 -1.85 -14.85 -7.58
C GLU A 153 -1.37 -13.96 -8.73
N GLN A 154 -2.31 -13.41 -9.49
CA GLN A 154 -1.97 -12.52 -10.60
C GLN A 154 -1.39 -11.20 -10.08
N SER A 155 -1.96 -10.64 -9.00
CA SER A 155 -1.45 -9.42 -8.40
C SER A 155 0.01 -9.55 -7.97
N LEU A 156 0.34 -10.67 -7.31
CA LEU A 156 1.69 -10.93 -6.84
C LEU A 156 2.66 -11.10 -8.01
N THR A 157 2.25 -11.82 -9.05
CA THR A 157 3.04 -11.97 -10.28
C THR A 157 3.42 -10.60 -10.86
N TYR A 158 2.46 -9.69 -10.93
CA TYR A 158 2.70 -8.33 -11.42
C TYR A 158 3.59 -7.51 -10.47
N PHE A 159 3.36 -7.55 -9.15
CA PHE A 159 4.22 -6.83 -8.21
C PHE A 159 5.67 -7.34 -8.22
N LEU A 160 5.88 -8.66 -8.32
CA LEU A 160 7.22 -9.24 -8.42
C LEU A 160 7.91 -8.89 -9.74
N ASN A 161 7.18 -8.87 -10.86
CA ASN A 161 7.72 -8.35 -12.12
C ASN A 161 8.09 -6.87 -12.01
N SER A 162 7.26 -6.06 -11.34
CA SER A 162 7.57 -4.66 -11.10
C SER A 162 8.87 -4.48 -10.29
N ILE A 163 9.02 -5.23 -9.20
CA ILE A 163 10.23 -5.22 -8.35
C ILE A 163 11.45 -5.72 -9.11
N LYS A 164 11.29 -6.68 -10.04
CA LYS A 164 12.38 -7.15 -10.89
C LYS A 164 12.89 -6.04 -11.82
N GLU A 165 12.00 -5.26 -12.40
CA GLU A 165 12.37 -4.16 -13.32
C GLU A 165 12.96 -2.97 -12.56
N TYR A 166 12.35 -2.57 -11.45
CA TYR A 166 12.85 -1.47 -10.61
C TYR A 166 12.65 -1.80 -9.12
N PRO A 167 13.70 -2.37 -8.46
CA PRO A 167 13.62 -2.86 -7.09
C PRO A 167 13.25 -1.80 -6.05
N ASP A 168 13.56 -0.53 -6.33
CA ASP A 168 13.38 0.59 -5.41
C ASP A 168 11.99 1.22 -5.51
N LEU A 169 11.06 0.65 -6.29
CA LEU A 169 9.66 1.10 -6.28
C LEU A 169 8.98 0.70 -4.97
N MET A 170 8.87 1.64 -4.02
CA MET A 170 8.29 1.38 -2.70
C MET A 170 6.88 0.79 -2.79
N ASP A 171 6.03 1.30 -3.69
CA ASP A 171 4.65 0.82 -3.84
C ASP A 171 4.58 -0.68 -4.18
N SER A 172 5.43 -1.18 -5.08
CA SER A 172 5.42 -2.59 -5.45
C SER A 172 5.88 -3.49 -4.31
N ASN A 173 6.91 -3.07 -3.56
CA ASN A 173 7.35 -3.79 -2.36
C ASN A 173 6.25 -3.79 -1.29
N TYR A 174 5.60 -2.66 -1.05
CA TYR A 174 4.48 -2.51 -0.12
C TYR A 174 3.34 -3.47 -0.47
N TRP A 175 2.89 -3.49 -1.73
CA TRP A 175 1.76 -4.31 -2.13
C TRP A 175 2.11 -5.80 -2.24
N ALA A 176 3.34 -6.14 -2.63
CA ALA A 176 3.83 -7.52 -2.53
C ALA A 176 3.81 -8.00 -1.07
N ALA A 177 4.32 -7.19 -0.13
CA ALA A 177 4.30 -7.50 1.30
C ALA A 177 2.87 -7.74 1.81
N ARG A 178 1.93 -6.89 1.39
CA ARG A 178 0.50 -7.05 1.71
C ARG A 178 -0.08 -8.35 1.14
N VAL A 179 0.17 -8.67 -0.12
CA VAL A 179 -0.34 -9.90 -0.73
C VAL A 179 0.23 -11.13 -0.03
N PHE A 180 1.53 -11.16 0.28
CA PHE A 180 2.13 -12.25 1.05
C PHE A 180 1.49 -12.43 2.42
N TYR A 181 1.11 -11.33 3.09
CA TYR A 181 0.34 -11.43 4.33
C TYR A 181 -1.04 -12.06 4.10
N GLU A 182 -1.79 -11.64 3.07
CA GLU A 182 -3.11 -12.21 2.76
C GLU A 182 -3.02 -13.71 2.42
N THR A 183 -1.97 -14.13 1.71
CA THR A 183 -1.71 -15.52 1.32
C THR A 183 -0.95 -16.34 2.38
N ASP A 184 -0.79 -15.79 3.59
CA ASP A 184 -0.18 -16.45 4.75
C ASP A 184 1.32 -16.76 4.66
N ASP A 185 2.04 -16.13 3.73
CA ASP A 185 3.49 -16.19 3.63
C ASP A 185 4.13 -15.05 4.46
N LEU A 186 4.10 -15.21 5.79
CA LEU A 186 4.52 -14.16 6.73
C LEU A 186 6.01 -13.80 6.60
N GLU A 187 6.87 -14.75 6.30
CA GLU A 187 8.31 -14.53 6.16
C GLU A 187 8.61 -13.63 4.95
N LYS A 188 7.99 -13.90 3.79
CA LYS A 188 8.13 -13.00 2.63
C LYS A 188 7.46 -11.66 2.89
N SER A 189 6.31 -11.65 3.57
CA SER A 189 5.68 -10.38 3.96
C SER A 189 6.64 -9.51 4.78
N LEU A 190 7.29 -10.09 5.79
CA LEU A 190 8.26 -9.41 6.64
C LEU A 190 9.45 -8.88 5.83
N PHE A 191 10.02 -9.72 4.96
CA PHE A 191 11.13 -9.34 4.08
C PHE A 191 10.80 -8.11 3.23
N TYR A 192 9.62 -8.07 2.60
CA TYR A 192 9.26 -6.92 1.78
C TYR A 192 8.90 -5.68 2.61
N TRP A 193 8.37 -5.83 3.83
CA TRP A 193 8.21 -4.69 4.75
C TRP A 193 9.54 -4.09 5.19
N GLU A 194 10.53 -4.93 5.50
CA GLU A 194 11.89 -4.49 5.82
C GLU A 194 12.49 -3.72 4.64
N ARG A 195 12.29 -4.19 3.41
CA ARG A 195 12.73 -3.45 2.21
C ARG A 195 12.07 -2.06 2.11
N VAL A 196 10.76 -1.95 2.34
CA VAL A 196 10.07 -0.65 2.34
C VAL A 196 10.68 0.29 3.38
N LEU A 197 10.91 -0.19 4.60
CA LEU A 197 11.49 0.61 5.69
C LEU A 197 12.96 0.98 5.47
N ASN A 198 13.73 0.12 4.79
CA ASN A 198 15.11 0.43 4.41
C ASN A 198 15.20 1.53 3.34
N LEU A 199 14.21 1.59 2.43
CA LEU A 199 14.13 2.65 1.41
C LEU A 199 13.60 3.97 2.02
N ASP A 200 12.55 3.89 2.83
CA ASP A 200 11.99 5.03 3.56
C ASP A 200 11.47 4.59 4.93
N PRO A 201 12.22 4.87 6.02
CA PRO A 201 11.80 4.54 7.38
C PRO A 201 10.50 5.21 7.82
N ASN A 202 10.08 6.29 7.16
CA ASN A 202 8.87 7.03 7.47
C ASN A 202 7.71 6.71 6.51
N TYR A 203 7.85 5.68 5.67
CA TYR A 203 6.82 5.33 4.70
C TYR A 203 5.47 5.07 5.40
N PRO A 204 4.36 5.68 4.93
CA PRO A 204 3.10 5.64 5.65
C PRO A 204 2.65 4.22 6.02
N ARG A 205 2.46 3.99 7.33
CA ARG A 205 2.01 2.72 7.92
C ARG A 205 2.96 1.53 7.74
N ALA A 206 4.13 1.68 7.10
CA ALA A 206 5.05 0.56 6.90
C ALA A 206 5.52 -0.05 8.23
N GLN A 207 5.89 0.78 9.22
CA GLN A 207 6.29 0.31 10.55
C GLN A 207 5.15 -0.46 11.23
N TYR A 208 3.92 0.05 11.15
CA TYR A 208 2.75 -0.63 11.72
C TYR A 208 2.57 -2.03 11.13
N PHE A 209 2.67 -2.17 9.81
CA PHE A 209 2.52 -3.48 9.17
C PHE A 209 3.70 -4.40 9.50
N TYR A 210 4.92 -3.88 9.52
CA TYR A 210 6.11 -4.62 9.94
C TYR A 210 5.93 -5.20 11.35
N ASP A 211 5.57 -4.36 12.34
CA ASP A 211 5.33 -4.79 13.72
C ASP A 211 4.21 -5.84 13.80
N LYS A 212 3.14 -5.64 13.03
CA LYS A 212 2.04 -6.61 12.91
C LYS A 212 2.50 -7.95 12.35
N ILE A 213 3.38 -7.98 11.34
CA ILE A 213 3.90 -9.24 10.79
C ILE A 213 4.78 -9.93 11.83
N GLN A 214 5.68 -9.20 12.50
CA GLN A 214 6.51 -9.77 13.56
C GLN A 214 5.67 -10.38 14.68
N ALA A 215 4.62 -9.69 15.11
CA ALA A 215 3.72 -10.20 16.12
C ALA A 215 2.90 -11.40 15.61
N SER A 216 2.50 -11.41 14.34
CA SER A 216 1.83 -12.55 13.70
C SER A 216 2.74 -13.79 13.63
N ILE A 217 4.03 -13.61 13.37
CA ILE A 217 5.02 -14.70 13.40
C ILE A 217 5.23 -15.19 14.84
N LYS A 218 5.43 -14.26 15.78
CA LYS A 218 5.69 -14.59 17.19
C LYS A 218 4.51 -15.29 17.87
N TYR A 219 3.29 -14.80 17.64
CA TYR A 219 2.11 -15.24 18.38
C TYR A 219 1.15 -16.13 17.58
N GLY A 220 1.36 -16.23 16.27
CA GLY A 220 0.39 -16.82 15.34
C GLY A 220 -0.58 -15.76 14.82
N LYS A 221 -0.70 -15.67 13.49
CA LYS A 221 -1.53 -14.65 12.81
C LYS A 221 -2.96 -14.60 13.30
N GLN A 222 -3.61 -15.75 13.48
CA GLN A 222 -5.00 -15.78 13.95
C GLN A 222 -5.13 -15.29 15.39
N ALA A 223 -4.24 -15.72 16.29
CA ALA A 223 -4.21 -15.25 17.68
C ALA A 223 -3.95 -13.74 17.75
N TYR A 224 -2.99 -13.24 16.95
CA TYR A 224 -2.69 -11.82 16.89
C TYR A 224 -3.85 -10.98 16.32
N ASN A 225 -4.53 -11.46 15.27
CA ASN A 225 -5.72 -10.77 14.74
C ASN A 225 -6.86 -10.72 15.75
N LEU A 226 -7.11 -11.79 16.51
CA LEU A 226 -8.11 -11.79 17.59
C LEU A 226 -7.71 -10.83 18.72
N TYR A 227 -6.43 -10.79 19.08
CA TYR A 227 -5.92 -9.80 20.02
C TYR A 227 -6.18 -8.36 19.55
N GLU A 228 -5.86 -8.02 18.29
CA GLU A 228 -6.14 -6.69 17.73
C GLU A 228 -7.64 -6.38 17.69
N GLN A 229 -8.50 -7.37 17.41
CA GLN A 229 -9.95 -7.21 17.48
C GLN A 229 -10.39 -6.89 18.92
N GLY A 230 -9.87 -7.62 19.91
CA GLY A 230 -10.13 -7.37 21.32
C GLY A 230 -9.72 -5.96 21.75
N TYR A 231 -8.55 -5.50 21.28
CA TYR A 231 -8.08 -4.14 21.53
C TYR A 231 -9.00 -3.08 20.94
N ASN A 232 -9.45 -3.28 19.69
CA ASN A 232 -10.40 -2.37 19.05
C ASN A 232 -11.76 -2.32 19.76
N TYR A 233 -12.24 -3.44 20.30
CA TYR A 233 -13.46 -3.47 21.11
C TYR A 233 -13.28 -2.77 22.45
N TYR A 234 -12.14 -2.99 23.10
CA TYR A 234 -11.78 -2.32 24.35
C TYR A 234 -11.72 -0.79 24.20
N GLU A 235 -11.06 -0.28 23.14
CA GLU A 235 -10.99 1.17 22.86
C GLU A 235 -12.39 1.79 22.66
N LYS A 236 -13.35 1.00 22.16
CA LYS A 236 -14.76 1.39 22.02
C LYS A 236 -15.60 1.17 23.28
N LYS A 237 -14.99 0.71 24.37
CA LYS A 237 -15.64 0.31 25.63
C LYS A 237 -16.65 -0.83 25.49
N ASN A 238 -16.53 -1.63 24.43
CA ASN A 238 -17.34 -2.83 24.21
C ASN A 238 -16.67 -4.02 24.91
N PHE A 239 -16.81 -4.08 26.23
CA PHE A 239 -16.03 -5.00 27.07
C PHE A 239 -16.35 -6.48 26.85
N ASN A 240 -17.60 -6.87 26.61
CA ASN A 240 -17.93 -8.29 26.39
C ASN A 240 -17.27 -8.84 25.11
N PRO A 241 -17.44 -8.20 23.92
CA PRO A 241 -16.70 -8.63 22.73
C PRO A 241 -15.17 -8.60 22.91
N ALA A 242 -14.64 -7.65 23.67
CA ALA A 242 -13.20 -7.60 23.95
C ALA A 242 -12.73 -8.83 24.74
N ILE A 243 -13.47 -9.21 25.80
CA ILE A 243 -13.20 -10.40 26.61
C ILE A 243 -13.19 -11.66 25.73
N ASP A 244 -14.20 -11.82 24.87
CA ASP A 244 -14.32 -12.99 23.99
C ASP A 244 -13.13 -13.06 23.03
N SER A 245 -12.79 -11.95 22.35
CA SER A 245 -11.65 -11.90 21.44
C SER A 245 -10.31 -12.21 22.14
N TYR A 246 -10.07 -11.68 23.34
CA TYR A 246 -8.84 -11.99 24.07
C TYR A 246 -8.79 -13.43 24.56
N ARG A 247 -9.92 -14.00 25.02
CA ARG A 247 -9.99 -15.41 25.41
C ARG A 247 -9.67 -16.34 24.25
N GLU A 248 -10.22 -16.07 23.06
CA GLU A 248 -9.91 -16.84 21.86
C GLU A 248 -8.43 -16.68 21.43
N ALA A 249 -7.87 -15.46 21.51
CA ALA A 249 -6.44 -15.25 21.26
C ALA A 249 -5.54 -16.07 22.21
N ILE A 250 -5.89 -16.10 23.50
CA ILE A 250 -5.21 -16.89 24.54
C ILE A 250 -5.38 -18.38 24.30
N HIS A 251 -6.56 -18.82 23.84
CA HIS A 251 -6.81 -20.22 23.52
C HIS A 251 -5.90 -20.70 22.39
N LEU A 252 -5.74 -19.89 21.35
CA LEU A 252 -4.83 -20.18 20.23
C LEU A 252 -3.35 -20.07 20.61
N ASN A 253 -3.00 -19.15 21.51
CA ASN A 253 -1.64 -19.03 22.03
C ASN A 253 -1.63 -18.76 23.56
N PRO A 254 -1.48 -19.82 24.37
CA PRO A 254 -1.44 -19.70 25.83
C PRO A 254 -0.20 -18.98 26.38
N ARG A 255 0.77 -18.62 25.53
CA ARG A 255 1.95 -17.83 25.91
C ARG A 255 1.86 -16.36 25.46
N PHE A 256 0.68 -15.89 25.05
CA PHE A 256 0.46 -14.53 24.60
C PHE A 256 0.20 -13.57 25.79
N ALA A 257 1.28 -13.12 26.42
CA ALA A 257 1.24 -12.28 27.63
C ALA A 257 0.41 -11.00 27.46
N GLU A 258 0.51 -10.30 26.33
CA GLU A 258 -0.26 -9.08 26.09
C GLU A 258 -1.77 -9.34 26.04
N ALA A 259 -2.22 -10.48 25.48
CA ALA A 259 -3.64 -10.83 25.48
C ALA A 259 -4.17 -11.08 26.90
N TYR A 260 -3.39 -11.76 27.76
CA TYR A 260 -3.71 -11.88 29.19
C TYR A 260 -3.76 -10.52 29.89
N TYR A 261 -2.80 -9.64 29.61
CA TYR A 261 -2.73 -8.31 30.22
C TYR A 261 -3.99 -7.49 29.90
N TRP A 262 -4.40 -7.45 28.63
CA TRP A 262 -5.57 -6.69 28.23
C TRP A 262 -6.87 -7.34 28.66
N LEU A 263 -6.96 -8.67 28.70
CA LEU A 263 -8.10 -9.35 29.31
C LEU A 263 -8.23 -9.01 30.80
N ALA A 264 -7.13 -9.05 31.54
CA ALA A 264 -7.07 -8.64 32.94
C ALA A 264 -7.50 -7.17 33.11
N ARG A 265 -7.07 -6.31 32.19
CA ARG A 265 -7.44 -4.90 32.17
C ARG A 265 -8.94 -4.71 32.01
N VAL A 266 -9.59 -5.44 31.11
CA VAL A 266 -11.04 -5.37 30.95
C VAL A 266 -11.74 -5.80 32.23
N TYR A 267 -11.34 -6.92 32.84
CA TYR A 267 -11.92 -7.37 34.11
C TYR A 267 -11.74 -6.37 35.25
N PHE A 268 -10.57 -5.71 35.31
CA PHE A 268 -10.33 -4.66 36.29
C PHE A 268 -11.31 -3.50 36.11
N GLU A 269 -11.51 -3.03 34.88
CA GLU A 269 -12.41 -1.90 34.58
C GLU A 269 -13.89 -2.24 34.76
N THR A 270 -14.28 -3.50 34.60
CA THR A 270 -15.65 -3.98 34.88
C THR A 270 -15.84 -4.38 36.35
N GLY A 271 -14.80 -4.29 37.18
CA GLY A 271 -14.86 -4.54 38.62
C GLY A 271 -14.76 -6.00 39.05
N ASP A 272 -14.49 -6.92 38.11
CA ASP A 272 -14.17 -8.32 38.39
C ASP A 272 -12.68 -8.48 38.73
N TYR A 273 -12.32 -7.99 39.91
CA TYR A 273 -10.94 -7.99 40.37
C TYR A 273 -10.35 -9.40 40.57
N GLN A 274 -11.20 -10.41 40.81
CA GLN A 274 -10.74 -11.79 40.93
C GLN A 274 -10.20 -12.31 39.59
N GLN A 275 -10.95 -12.11 38.50
CA GLN A 275 -10.49 -12.48 37.16
C GLN A 275 -9.29 -11.63 36.72
N ALA A 276 -9.25 -10.33 37.06
CA ALA A 276 -8.10 -9.49 36.78
C ALA A 276 -6.81 -10.03 37.44
N ILE A 277 -6.86 -10.39 38.73
CA ILE A 277 -5.73 -10.97 39.47
C ILE A 277 -5.23 -12.25 38.81
N GLN A 278 -6.13 -13.17 38.42
CA GLN A 278 -5.75 -14.42 37.79
C GLN A 278 -5.01 -14.19 36.47
N ASN A 279 -5.51 -13.30 35.63
CA ASN A 279 -4.91 -13.01 34.33
C ASN A 279 -3.60 -12.22 34.47
N TYR A 280 -3.50 -11.24 35.39
CA TYR A 280 -2.21 -10.55 35.64
C TYR A 280 -1.13 -11.50 36.20
N ARG A 281 -1.49 -12.47 37.03
CA ARG A 281 -0.55 -13.53 37.45
C ARG A 281 -0.06 -14.35 36.26
N LYS A 282 -0.92 -14.66 35.29
CA LYS A 282 -0.50 -15.33 34.05
C LYS A 282 0.46 -14.49 33.22
N VAL A 283 0.27 -13.17 33.15
CA VAL A 283 1.27 -12.29 32.53
C VAL A 283 2.63 -12.44 33.20
N LEU A 284 2.69 -12.38 34.54
CA LEU A 284 3.95 -12.49 35.30
C LEU A 284 4.57 -13.91 35.28
N GLU A 285 3.77 -14.95 35.02
CA GLU A 285 4.29 -16.30 34.77
C GLU A 285 5.03 -16.38 33.43
N ILE A 286 4.54 -15.67 32.41
CA ILE A 286 5.15 -15.66 31.06
C ILE A 286 6.28 -14.62 30.98
N GLU A 287 6.10 -13.47 31.60
CA GLU A 287 7.00 -12.31 31.62
C GLU A 287 7.22 -11.84 33.07
N PRO A 288 8.14 -12.46 33.82
CA PRO A 288 8.35 -12.17 35.24
C PRO A 288 8.67 -10.71 35.57
N ASP A 289 9.30 -9.99 34.64
CA ASP A 289 9.72 -8.60 34.81
C ASP A 289 8.70 -7.57 34.29
N ASN A 290 7.45 -7.98 34.00
CA ASN A 290 6.42 -7.07 33.49
C ASN A 290 5.88 -6.13 34.59
N ALA A 291 6.54 -4.99 34.76
CA ALA A 291 6.21 -3.98 35.77
C ALA A 291 4.76 -3.46 35.69
N LYS A 292 4.18 -3.39 34.48
CA LYS A 292 2.77 -2.97 34.31
C LYS A 292 1.82 -4.01 34.91
N ALA A 293 2.05 -5.29 34.65
CA ALA A 293 1.26 -6.37 35.21
C ALA A 293 1.41 -6.45 36.73
N GLU A 294 2.62 -6.27 37.27
CA GLU A 294 2.86 -6.23 38.72
C GLU A 294 2.08 -5.10 39.40
N TYR A 295 2.11 -3.90 38.81
CA TYR A 295 1.35 -2.75 39.29
C TYR A 295 -0.16 -3.04 39.33
N TRP A 296 -0.74 -3.49 38.21
CA TRP A 296 -2.17 -3.74 38.13
C TRP A 296 -2.62 -4.96 38.94
N LEU A 297 -1.75 -5.93 39.17
CA LEU A 297 -2.00 -7.04 40.10
C LEU A 297 -2.19 -6.52 41.53
N LYS A 298 -1.27 -5.67 42.02
CA LYS A 298 -1.35 -5.06 43.35
C LYS A 298 -2.61 -4.20 43.49
N GLU A 299 -2.91 -3.41 42.46
CA GLU A 299 -4.11 -2.57 42.45
C GLU A 299 -5.40 -3.40 42.46
N SER A 300 -5.46 -4.49 41.68
CA SER A 300 -6.60 -5.42 41.69
C SER A 300 -6.81 -6.07 43.06
N GLN A 301 -5.71 -6.44 43.75
CA GLN A 301 -5.77 -7.01 45.10
C GLN A 301 -6.29 -5.99 46.12
N ARG A 302 -5.84 -4.73 46.03
CA ARG A 302 -6.32 -3.64 46.90
C ARG A 302 -7.82 -3.43 46.76
N GLN A 303 -8.30 -3.35 45.52
CA GLN A 303 -9.72 -3.13 45.23
C GLN A 303 -10.61 -4.32 45.66
N LEU A 304 -10.10 -5.55 45.57
CA LEU A 304 -10.80 -6.73 46.05
C LEU A 304 -10.93 -6.73 47.57
N GLY A 305 -9.89 -6.30 48.30
CA GLY A 305 -9.89 -6.24 49.76
C GLY A 305 -10.71 -5.09 50.36
N THR A 306 -11.13 -4.12 49.54
CA THR A 306 -11.99 -2.99 49.96
C THR A 306 -13.48 -3.23 49.73
N LYS A 307 -13.87 -4.33 49.08
CA LYS A 307 -15.26 -4.76 48.86
C LYS A 307 -15.73 -5.66 50.00
#